data_AF-A0AAU9WSE7-F1
#
_entry.id   AF-A0AAU9WSE7-F1
#
_cell.length_a   1.000
_cell.length_b   1.000
_cell.length_c   1.000
_cell.angle_alpha   90.00
_cell.angle_beta   90.00
_cell.angle_gamma   90.00
#
_symmetry.space_group_name_H-M   'P 1'
#
loop_
_entity.id
_entity.type
_entity.pdbx_description
1 polymer ?
#
loop_
_entity_poly.entity_id
_entity_poly.type
_entity_poly.pdbx_seq_one_letter_code
_entity_poly.pdbx_strand_id
1 'polypeptide(L)'
;MDARAKTTAKKTKSMKPMTWSTVHDEMLCREILVVDPFTGTKKGTVARGTRWEEVAENLKKIQKIYFKVDKRAVRDRYNLLSKELRNKLKREKESGIETDMTEVEMALEELIEKEDAAETEQKVVENQKKVKDSQDRENAESVRKKAMERLGQTQKRKADEGENEGKKKKKRSSGSDRLNFLREKNEQVQEMQKQELELKRQQLEVESRKQENFMQMMLNQQQQQQRQMQDFQAMMSVQTKQQNDLMIALVSKLIEKK
;
A
#
# COMPACT_ATOMS: atom_id res chain seq x y z
N MET A 1 59.89 -37.61 21.08
CA MET A 1 59.07 -38.77 20.70
C MET A 1 57.63 -38.44 21.00
N ASP A 2 56.80 -38.51 19.97
CA ASP A 2 55.41 -38.05 19.86
C ASP A 2 54.46 -38.55 20.95
N ALA A 3 53.65 -37.63 21.48
CA ALA A 3 52.41 -37.95 22.17
C ALA A 3 51.23 -37.31 21.42
N ARG A 4 50.69 -38.06 20.46
CA ARG A 4 49.53 -37.72 19.64
C ARG A 4 48.26 -37.77 20.49
N ALA A 5 47.73 -36.60 20.86
CA ALA A 5 46.42 -36.48 21.50
C ALA A 5 45.31 -36.86 20.49
N LYS A 6 44.61 -37.97 20.77
CA LYS A 6 43.45 -38.43 20.00
C LYS A 6 42.23 -37.56 20.34
N THR A 7 41.84 -36.70 19.42
CA THR A 7 40.55 -35.98 19.46
C THR A 7 39.43 -36.96 19.10
N THR A 8 38.72 -37.50 20.10
CA THR A 8 37.51 -38.29 19.87
C THR A 8 36.33 -37.35 19.64
N ALA A 9 36.01 -37.09 18.36
CA ALA A 9 34.76 -36.46 17.98
C ALA A 9 33.59 -37.39 18.35
N LYS A 10 32.80 -37.00 19.37
CA LYS A 10 31.54 -37.68 19.72
C LYS A 10 30.59 -37.57 18.51
N LYS A 11 30.34 -38.71 17.85
CA LYS A 11 29.27 -38.87 16.86
C LYS A 11 27.93 -38.53 17.54
N THR A 12 27.35 -37.37 17.23
CA THR A 12 26.00 -37.02 17.64
C THR A 12 25.02 -37.96 16.93
N LYS A 13 24.38 -38.86 17.67
CA LYS A 13 23.27 -39.69 17.15
C LYS A 13 22.23 -38.73 16.54
N SER A 14 21.94 -38.88 15.25
CA SER A 14 20.87 -38.13 14.60
C SER A 14 19.53 -38.55 15.22
N MET A 15 19.06 -37.76 16.19
CA MET A 15 17.71 -37.93 16.72
C MET A 15 16.71 -37.66 15.61
N LYS A 16 15.72 -38.55 15.46
CA LYS A 16 14.61 -38.39 14.54
C LYS A 16 13.98 -37.00 14.71
N PRO A 17 13.63 -36.30 13.62
CA PRO A 17 12.92 -35.04 13.71
C PRO A 17 11.59 -35.26 14.44
N MET A 18 11.26 -34.33 15.33
CA MET A 18 9.99 -34.32 16.06
C MET A 18 8.84 -34.09 15.07
N THR A 19 7.77 -34.86 15.22
CA THR A 19 6.53 -34.68 14.47
C THR A 19 5.46 -34.11 15.39
N TRP A 20 4.75 -33.10 14.93
CA TRP A 20 3.59 -32.56 15.64
C TRP A 20 2.49 -33.62 15.75
N SER A 21 1.85 -33.67 16.91
CA SER A 21 0.68 -34.51 17.19
C SER A 21 -0.33 -33.68 17.98
N THR A 22 -1.55 -34.18 18.11
CA THR A 22 -2.63 -33.48 18.84
C THR A 22 -2.22 -33.05 20.24
N VAL A 23 -1.46 -33.87 20.98
CA VAL A 23 -1.01 -33.52 22.33
C VAL A 23 0.08 -32.44 22.31
N HIS A 24 0.87 -32.36 21.23
CA HIS A 24 1.78 -31.22 21.04
C HIS A 24 0.99 -29.94 20.76
N ASP A 25 -0.06 -30.04 19.96
CA ASP A 25 -0.91 -28.89 19.60
C ASP A 25 -1.68 -28.37 20.82
N GLU A 26 -2.16 -29.25 21.69
CA GLU A 26 -2.78 -28.90 22.98
C GLU A 26 -1.83 -28.09 23.88
N MET A 27 -0.60 -28.59 24.07
CA MET A 27 0.41 -27.89 24.87
C MET A 27 0.85 -26.58 24.23
N LEU A 28 0.97 -26.56 22.90
CA LEU A 28 1.26 -25.35 22.13
C LEU A 28 0.18 -24.28 22.37
N CYS A 29 -1.10 -24.62 22.20
CA CYS A 29 -2.19 -23.66 22.34
C CYS A 29 -2.27 -23.11 23.77
N ARG A 30 -2.13 -23.98 24.77
CA ARG A 30 -2.08 -23.55 26.19
C ARG A 30 -0.93 -22.59 26.46
N GLU A 31 0.27 -22.89 25.96
CA GLU A 31 1.43 -22.02 26.19
C GLU A 31 1.27 -20.67 25.48
N ILE A 32 0.73 -20.65 24.26
CA ILE A 32 0.44 -19.39 23.55
C ILE A 32 -0.62 -18.58 24.32
N LEU A 33 -1.64 -19.22 24.89
CA LEU A 33 -2.65 -18.52 25.70
C LEU A 33 -2.03 -17.87 26.95
N VAL A 34 -1.06 -18.52 27.58
CA VAL A 34 -0.35 -18.01 28.77
C VAL A 34 0.59 -16.87 28.42
N VAL A 35 1.43 -17.03 27.40
CA VAL A 35 2.42 -16.01 27.02
C VAL A 35 1.76 -14.82 26.31
N ASP A 36 0.65 -15.06 25.61
CA ASP A 36 -0.08 -14.10 24.78
C ASP A 36 0.84 -13.24 23.88
N PRO A 37 1.27 -13.78 22.72
CA PRO A 37 2.05 -13.02 21.76
C PRO A 37 1.26 -11.92 21.04
N PHE A 38 -0.04 -11.78 21.24
CA PHE A 38 -0.88 -10.90 20.44
C PHE A 38 -1.09 -9.56 21.13
N THR A 39 -1.59 -9.58 22.35
CA THR A 39 -1.98 -8.39 23.11
C THR A 39 -0.77 -7.50 23.37
N GLY A 40 -0.93 -6.19 23.16
CA GLY A 40 0.11 -5.18 23.45
C GLY A 40 1.36 -5.26 22.56
N THR A 41 1.42 -6.14 21.55
CA THR A 41 2.56 -6.23 20.62
C THR A 41 2.10 -6.09 19.18
N LYS A 42 2.84 -5.36 18.33
CA LYS A 42 2.49 -5.19 16.91
C LYS A 42 2.99 -6.34 16.04
N LYS A 43 2.20 -6.73 15.03
CA LYS A 43 2.61 -7.73 14.04
C LYS A 43 3.92 -7.34 13.36
N GLY A 44 4.84 -8.30 13.22
CA GLY A 44 6.15 -8.08 12.59
C GLY A 44 7.17 -7.34 13.46
N THR A 45 6.86 -7.00 14.72
CA THR A 45 7.83 -6.37 15.62
C THR A 45 8.73 -7.37 16.34
N VAL A 46 9.89 -6.89 16.77
CA VAL A 46 10.82 -7.67 17.62
C VAL A 46 10.15 -8.06 18.94
N ALA A 47 9.35 -7.17 19.55
CA ALA A 47 8.63 -7.45 20.79
C ALA A 47 7.70 -8.68 20.67
N ARG A 48 6.88 -8.73 19.60
CA ARG A 48 6.07 -9.93 19.30
C ARG A 48 6.97 -11.14 19.03
N GLY A 49 8.10 -10.94 18.34
CA GLY A 49 9.12 -11.97 18.17
C GLY A 49 9.63 -12.56 19.47
N THR A 50 9.90 -11.74 20.49
CA THR A 50 10.36 -12.19 21.80
C THR A 50 9.32 -13.04 22.52
N ARG A 51 8.02 -12.68 22.46
CA ARG A 51 6.94 -13.50 23.01
C ARG A 51 6.88 -14.89 22.36
N TRP A 52 7.03 -14.97 21.04
CA TRP A 52 7.10 -16.28 20.36
C TRP A 52 8.36 -17.09 20.71
N GLU A 53 9.49 -16.42 21.01
CA GLU A 53 10.69 -17.09 21.52
C GLU A 53 10.45 -17.67 22.92
N GLU A 54 9.79 -16.91 23.79
CA GLU A 54 9.41 -17.34 25.14
C GLU A 54 8.51 -18.58 25.10
N VAL A 55 7.50 -18.62 24.22
CA VAL A 55 6.67 -19.82 23.99
C VAL A 55 7.55 -21.02 23.62
N ALA A 56 8.49 -20.86 22.68
CA ALA A 56 9.37 -21.96 22.27
C ALA A 56 10.27 -22.45 23.42
N GLU A 57 10.82 -21.53 24.22
CA GLU A 57 11.64 -21.88 25.38
C GLU A 57 10.83 -22.57 26.49
N ASN A 58 9.57 -22.17 26.70
CA ASN A 58 8.71 -22.81 27.70
C ASN A 58 8.28 -24.21 27.26
N LEU A 59 7.92 -24.39 25.98
CA LEU A 59 7.60 -25.71 25.43
C LEU A 59 8.76 -26.70 25.57
N LYS A 60 10.01 -26.26 25.35
CA LYS A 60 11.22 -27.11 25.55
C LYS A 60 11.38 -27.60 26.99
N LYS A 61 10.82 -26.90 27.99
CA LYS A 61 10.93 -27.25 29.41
C LYS A 61 9.87 -28.26 29.85
N ILE A 62 8.83 -28.50 29.05
CA ILE A 62 7.76 -29.45 29.36
C ILE A 62 8.34 -30.87 29.38
N GLN A 63 8.21 -31.58 30.50
CA GLN A 63 8.70 -32.96 30.63
C GLN A 63 7.70 -34.00 30.10
N LYS A 64 6.40 -33.66 30.05
CA LYS A 64 5.34 -34.57 29.59
C LYS A 64 5.60 -35.07 28.16
N ILE A 65 6.14 -34.20 27.29
CA ILE A 65 6.38 -34.47 25.87
C ILE A 65 7.62 -33.72 25.42
N TYR A 66 8.43 -34.36 24.57
CA TYR A 66 9.66 -33.77 24.05
C TYR A 66 9.40 -32.76 22.92
N PHE A 67 9.79 -31.51 23.13
CA PHE A 67 9.74 -30.45 22.11
C PHE A 67 11.13 -30.14 21.54
N LYS A 68 11.30 -30.32 20.23
CA LYS A 68 12.46 -29.86 19.45
C LYS A 68 12.02 -28.78 18.46
N VAL A 69 11.76 -27.58 18.98
CA VAL A 69 11.18 -26.45 18.23
C VAL A 69 12.00 -25.17 18.44
N ASP A 70 11.92 -24.25 17.50
CA ASP A 70 12.37 -22.87 17.65
C ASP A 70 11.16 -21.92 17.52
N LYS A 71 11.39 -20.62 17.76
CA LYS A 71 10.36 -19.59 17.57
C LYS A 71 9.61 -19.70 16.24
N ARG A 72 10.33 -20.03 15.16
CA ARG A 72 9.74 -20.09 13.83
C ARG A 72 8.82 -21.29 13.70
N ALA A 73 9.26 -22.47 14.12
CA ALA A 73 8.46 -23.69 14.10
C ALA A 73 7.18 -23.56 14.91
N VAL A 74 7.23 -22.94 16.09
CA VAL A 74 6.06 -22.65 16.94
C VAL A 74 5.06 -21.75 16.20
N ARG A 75 5.53 -20.62 15.66
CA ARG A 75 4.67 -19.69 14.93
C ARG A 75 4.08 -20.30 13.67
N ASP A 76 4.89 -21.02 12.90
CA ASP A 76 4.47 -21.66 11.65
C ASP A 76 3.42 -22.76 11.94
N ARG A 77 3.58 -23.51 13.04
CA ARG A 77 2.57 -24.50 13.48
C ARG A 77 1.27 -23.82 13.90
N TYR A 78 1.32 -22.76 14.71
CA TYR A 78 0.12 -22.00 15.07
C TYR A 78 -0.61 -21.47 13.83
N ASN A 79 0.12 -20.86 12.89
CA ASN A 79 -0.46 -20.33 11.65
C ASN A 79 -1.12 -21.41 10.79
N LEU A 80 -0.56 -22.62 10.77
CA LEU A 80 -1.17 -23.75 10.07
C LEU A 80 -2.49 -24.15 10.73
N LEU A 81 -2.47 -24.36 12.06
CA LEU A 81 -3.65 -24.77 12.83
C LEU A 81 -4.77 -23.72 12.77
N SER A 82 -4.44 -22.43 12.92
CA SER A 82 -5.42 -21.36 12.83
C SER A 82 -6.05 -21.27 11.44
N LYS A 83 -5.25 -21.49 10.38
CA LYS A 83 -5.76 -21.55 9.00
C LYS A 83 -6.66 -22.76 8.78
N GLU A 84 -6.29 -23.93 9.30
CA GLU A 84 -7.09 -25.15 9.20
C GLU A 84 -8.45 -24.98 9.90
N LEU A 85 -8.47 -24.38 11.09
CA LEU A 85 -9.70 -24.11 11.82
C LEU A 85 -10.60 -23.09 11.10
N ARG A 86 -10.04 -21.97 10.64
CA ARG A 86 -10.82 -20.98 9.85
C ARG A 86 -11.44 -21.62 8.59
N ASN A 87 -10.72 -22.55 7.95
CA ASN A 87 -11.26 -23.29 6.80
C ASN A 87 -12.34 -24.31 7.20
N LYS A 88 -12.21 -24.96 8.36
CA LYS A 88 -13.24 -25.86 8.91
C LYS A 88 -14.55 -25.09 9.15
N LEU A 89 -14.49 -24.00 9.92
CA LEU A 89 -15.65 -23.16 10.23
C LEU A 89 -16.30 -22.58 8.96
N LYS A 90 -15.49 -22.20 7.96
CA LYS A 90 -16.01 -21.76 6.66
C LYS A 90 -16.78 -22.86 5.94
N ARG A 91 -16.27 -24.10 5.91
CA ARG A 91 -16.94 -25.24 5.27
C ARG A 91 -18.24 -25.60 5.99
N GLU A 92 -18.25 -25.57 7.32
CA GLU A 92 -19.46 -25.83 8.12
C GLU A 92 -20.54 -24.78 7.87
N LYS A 93 -20.14 -23.50 7.75
CA LYS A 93 -21.04 -22.42 7.36
C LYS A 93 -21.61 -22.60 5.95
N GLU A 94 -20.80 -23.10 5.02
CA GLU A 94 -21.21 -23.36 3.63
C GLU A 94 -22.09 -24.61 3.51
N SER A 95 -21.83 -25.66 4.30
CA SER A 95 -22.61 -26.90 4.30
C SER A 95 -23.88 -26.81 5.16
N GLY A 96 -23.91 -25.88 6.11
CA GLY A 96 -24.96 -25.78 7.14
C GLY A 96 -24.92 -26.89 8.18
N ILE A 97 -23.86 -27.71 8.21
CA ILE A 97 -23.66 -28.81 9.15
C ILE A 97 -22.48 -28.46 10.05
N GLU A 98 -22.78 -28.19 11.31
CA GLU A 98 -21.81 -27.92 12.37
C GLU A 98 -21.27 -29.24 12.94
N THR A 99 -19.96 -29.30 13.21
CA THR A 99 -19.34 -30.44 13.90
C THR A 99 -18.80 -30.01 15.25
N ASP A 100 -18.74 -30.95 16.20
CA ASP A 100 -18.25 -30.66 17.54
C ASP A 100 -16.80 -30.13 17.51
N MET A 101 -16.57 -29.08 18.30
CA MET A 101 -15.26 -28.47 18.47
C MET A 101 -14.47 -29.25 19.52
N THR A 102 -13.28 -29.71 19.13
CA THR A 102 -12.33 -30.33 20.06
C THR A 102 -11.74 -29.30 21.02
N GLU A 103 -11.20 -29.73 22.16
CA GLU A 103 -10.54 -28.83 23.13
C GLU A 103 -9.43 -27.97 22.51
N VAL A 104 -8.67 -28.55 21.57
CA VAL A 104 -7.61 -27.83 20.85
C VAL A 104 -8.21 -26.78 19.92
N GLU A 105 -9.31 -27.10 19.25
CA GLU A 105 -10.01 -26.15 18.36
C GLU A 105 -10.64 -25.00 19.15
N MET A 106 -11.22 -25.25 20.33
CA MET A 106 -11.73 -24.18 21.21
C MET A 106 -10.60 -23.24 21.65
N ALA A 107 -9.45 -23.80 22.08
CA ALA A 107 -8.30 -23.00 22.45
C ALA A 107 -7.74 -22.19 21.26
N LEU A 108 -7.75 -22.77 20.06
CA LEU A 108 -7.35 -22.06 18.83
C LEU A 108 -8.32 -20.95 18.45
N GLU A 109 -9.62 -21.15 18.65
CA GLU A 109 -10.64 -20.13 18.39
C GLU A 109 -10.42 -18.92 19.30
N GLU A 110 -10.20 -19.13 20.61
CA GLU A 110 -9.86 -18.05 21.55
C GLU A 110 -8.57 -17.30 21.12
N LEU A 111 -7.55 -18.03 20.68
CA LEU A 111 -6.31 -17.43 20.17
C LEU A 111 -6.52 -16.60 18.91
N ILE A 112 -7.34 -17.10 17.99
CA ILE A 112 -7.73 -16.40 16.76
C ILE A 112 -8.47 -15.11 17.10
N GLU A 113 -9.41 -15.15 18.03
CA GLU A 113 -10.15 -13.97 18.47
C GLU A 113 -9.22 -12.93 19.11
N LYS A 114 -8.29 -13.36 19.98
CA LYS A 114 -7.27 -12.49 20.56
C LYS A 114 -6.36 -11.86 19.50
N GLU A 115 -5.93 -12.64 18.51
CA GLU A 115 -5.12 -12.14 17.40
C GLU A 115 -5.88 -11.10 16.57
N ASP A 116 -7.12 -11.41 16.16
CA ASP A 116 -7.96 -10.53 15.33
C ASP A 116 -8.34 -9.24 16.07
N ALA A 117 -8.62 -9.33 17.38
CA ALA A 117 -8.88 -8.17 18.24
C ALA A 117 -7.64 -7.26 18.33
N ALA A 118 -6.47 -7.82 18.61
CA ALA A 118 -5.22 -7.06 18.70
C ALA A 118 -4.84 -6.40 17.36
N GLU A 119 -5.06 -7.08 16.23
CA GLU A 119 -4.85 -6.49 14.90
C GLU A 119 -5.85 -5.37 14.59
N THR A 120 -7.10 -5.52 15.01
CA THR A 120 -8.13 -4.49 14.82
C THR A 120 -7.81 -3.24 15.63
N GLU A 121 -7.44 -3.38 16.91
CA GLU A 121 -7.01 -2.27 17.76
C GLU A 121 -5.83 -1.51 17.14
N GLN A 122 -4.83 -2.25 16.63
CA GLN A 122 -3.68 -1.64 15.95
C GLN A 122 -4.08 -0.84 14.71
N LYS A 123 -5.02 -1.34 13.90
CA LYS A 123 -5.54 -0.62 12.72
C LYS A 123 -6.29 0.65 13.13
N VAL A 124 -7.08 0.62 14.20
CA VAL A 124 -7.79 1.80 14.72
C VAL A 124 -6.80 2.87 15.15
N VAL A 125 -5.78 2.50 15.94
CA VAL A 125 -4.73 3.44 16.39
C VAL A 125 -3.96 4.03 15.20
N GLU A 126 -3.61 3.20 14.21
CA GLU A 126 -2.90 3.68 13.01
C GLU A 126 -3.77 4.64 12.17
N ASN A 127 -5.06 4.36 12.03
CA ASN A 127 -5.99 5.23 11.31
C ASN A 127 -6.22 6.54 12.05
N GLN A 128 -6.40 6.52 13.38
CA GLN A 128 -6.51 7.74 14.18
C GLN A 128 -5.27 8.62 14.05
N LYS A 129 -4.08 8.02 14.06
CA LYS A 129 -2.83 8.75 13.82
C LYS A 129 -2.81 9.38 12.43
N LYS A 130 -3.18 8.65 11.38
CA LYS A 130 -3.23 9.18 10.01
C LYS A 130 -4.21 10.36 9.87
N VAL A 131 -5.38 10.26 10.49
CA VAL A 131 -6.38 11.35 10.51
C VAL A 131 -5.81 12.57 11.22
N LYS A 132 -5.18 12.39 12.39
CA LYS A 132 -4.55 13.49 13.12
C LYS A 132 -3.42 14.15 12.31
N ASP A 133 -2.52 13.36 11.74
CA ASP A 133 -1.41 13.85 10.91
C ASP A 133 -1.94 14.64 9.68
N SER A 134 -3.04 14.18 9.08
CA SER A 134 -3.72 14.89 7.99
C SER A 134 -4.33 16.22 8.45
N GLN A 135 -5.00 16.22 9.61
CA GLN A 135 -5.60 17.43 10.18
C GLN A 135 -4.53 18.47 10.54
N ASP A 136 -3.42 18.03 11.15
CA ASP A 136 -2.30 18.89 11.50
C ASP A 136 -1.66 19.51 10.24
N ARG A 137 -1.55 18.71 9.17
CA ARG A 137 -1.09 19.21 7.86
C ARG A 137 -2.04 20.25 7.27
N GLU A 138 -3.34 19.99 7.24
CA GLU A 138 -4.33 20.95 6.74
C GLU A 138 -4.30 22.26 7.55
N ASN A 139 -4.20 22.15 8.88
CA ASN A 139 -4.08 23.30 9.77
C ASN A 139 -2.81 24.12 9.45
N ALA A 140 -1.66 23.46 9.26
CA ALA A 140 -0.41 24.13 8.90
C ALA A 140 -0.50 24.82 7.52
N GLU A 141 -1.10 24.16 6.53
CA GLU A 141 -1.32 24.73 5.19
C GLU A 141 -2.27 25.93 5.23
N SER A 142 -3.33 25.87 6.05
CA SER A 142 -4.28 26.96 6.29
C SER A 142 -3.61 28.18 6.94
N VAL A 143 -2.76 27.97 7.97
CA VAL A 143 -1.98 29.04 8.59
C VAL A 143 -1.01 29.66 7.59
N ARG A 144 -0.30 28.85 6.81
CA ARG A 144 0.59 29.33 5.75
C ARG A 144 -0.15 30.19 4.72
N LYS A 145 -1.33 29.74 4.28
CA LYS A 145 -2.17 30.48 3.34
C LYS A 145 -2.61 31.83 3.92
N LYS A 146 -3.11 31.84 5.16
CA LYS A 146 -3.51 33.07 5.87
C LYS A 146 -2.35 34.06 6.05
N ALA A 147 -1.15 33.58 6.36
CA ALA A 147 0.03 34.44 6.50
C ALA A 147 0.49 35.04 5.15
N MET A 148 0.24 34.34 4.04
CA MET A 148 0.53 34.83 2.68
C MET A 148 -0.58 35.76 2.13
N GLU A 149 -1.69 35.95 2.85
CA GLU A 149 -2.70 36.94 2.46
C GLU A 149 -2.17 38.37 2.71
N ARG A 150 -2.27 39.24 1.70
CA ARG A 150 -1.88 40.66 1.81
C ARG A 150 -2.70 41.33 2.92
N LEU A 151 -2.04 42.07 3.83
CA LEU A 151 -2.66 42.82 4.95
C LEU A 151 -3.93 43.63 4.59
N GLY A 152 -4.10 44.02 3.33
CA GLY A 152 -5.27 44.77 2.85
C GLY A 152 -6.56 43.97 2.64
N GLN A 153 -6.54 42.63 2.58
CA GLN A 153 -7.75 41.82 2.36
C GLN A 153 -8.43 41.34 3.65
N THR A 154 -7.65 41.08 4.71
CA THR A 154 -8.19 40.58 5.99
C THR A 154 -8.90 41.67 6.81
N GLN A 155 -8.52 42.95 6.64
CA GLN A 155 -9.23 44.08 7.27
C GLN A 155 -10.65 44.28 6.73
N LYS A 156 -10.91 43.99 5.45
CA LYS A 156 -12.25 44.16 4.88
C LYS A 156 -13.28 43.16 5.42
N ARG A 157 -12.85 42.00 5.91
CA ARG A 157 -13.77 40.98 6.49
C ARG A 157 -14.07 41.18 7.97
N LYS A 158 -13.20 41.88 8.73
CA LYS A 158 -13.48 42.23 10.13
C LYS A 158 -14.17 43.59 10.31
N ALA A 159 -14.23 44.40 9.26
CA ALA A 159 -14.90 45.71 9.30
C ALA A 159 -16.43 45.62 9.14
N ASP A 160 -16.97 44.47 8.73
CA ASP A 160 -18.41 44.31 8.45
C ASP A 160 -19.22 43.82 9.67
N GLU A 161 -18.57 43.56 10.81
CA GLU A 161 -19.22 43.12 12.06
C GLU A 161 -19.09 44.12 13.21
N GLY A 162 -18.78 45.39 12.91
CA GLY A 162 -18.62 46.41 13.95
C GLY A 162 -19.02 47.80 13.50
N GLU A 163 -20.31 48.10 13.57
CA GLU A 163 -20.73 49.46 13.94
C GLU A 163 -20.01 49.84 15.23
N ASN A 164 -19.14 50.86 15.21
CA ASN A 164 -19.40 52.07 15.99
C ASN A 164 -18.35 53.19 15.74
N GLU A 165 -18.90 54.41 15.70
CA GLU A 165 -18.34 55.68 16.12
C GLU A 165 -17.13 56.30 15.40
N GLY A 166 -17.47 57.33 14.62
CA GLY A 166 -16.51 58.27 14.06
C GLY A 166 -15.84 59.15 15.12
N LYS A 167 -14.51 59.25 15.04
CA LYS A 167 -13.76 60.45 15.41
C LYS A 167 -12.63 60.68 14.40
N LYS A 168 -12.81 61.69 13.52
CA LYS A 168 -11.78 62.17 12.59
C LYS A 168 -10.61 62.77 13.39
N LYS A 169 -9.44 62.12 13.41
CA LYS A 169 -8.19 62.71 13.92
C LYS A 169 -7.53 63.60 12.86
N LYS A 170 -7.15 64.83 13.28
CA LYS A 170 -6.45 65.87 12.49
C LYS A 170 -5.19 65.30 11.80
N LYS A 171 -5.08 65.46 10.48
CA LYS A 171 -3.88 65.13 9.69
C LYS A 171 -2.80 66.18 9.92
N ARG A 172 -1.62 65.77 10.42
CA ARG A 172 -0.38 66.55 10.29
C ARG A 172 0.28 66.16 8.97
N SER A 173 0.38 67.13 8.06
CA SER A 173 1.08 67.00 6.78
C SER A 173 2.58 66.82 7.03
N SER A 174 3.03 65.58 7.10
CA SER A 174 4.46 65.20 7.02
C SER A 174 4.57 63.68 6.88
N GLY A 175 4.13 63.16 5.73
CA GLY A 175 4.19 61.74 5.41
C GLY A 175 3.94 61.40 3.94
N SER A 176 3.77 62.41 3.08
CA SER A 176 3.41 62.20 1.68
C SER A 176 4.47 61.38 0.94
N ASP A 177 5.75 61.67 1.18
CA ASP A 177 6.84 61.04 0.43
C ASP A 177 7.06 59.57 0.84
N ARG A 178 7.02 59.28 2.15
CA ARG A 178 7.06 57.91 2.66
C ARG A 178 5.83 57.10 2.26
N LEU A 179 4.64 57.72 2.21
CA LEU A 179 3.42 57.04 1.77
C LEU A 179 3.41 56.78 0.26
N ASN A 180 4.00 57.68 -0.54
CA ASN A 180 4.19 57.48 -1.98
C ASN A 180 5.16 56.33 -2.25
N PHE A 181 6.30 56.29 -1.55
CA PHE A 181 7.25 55.17 -1.63
C PHE A 181 6.61 53.82 -1.27
N LEU A 182 5.78 53.78 -0.22
CA LEU A 182 5.05 52.57 0.18
C LEU A 182 3.98 52.16 -0.84
N ARG A 183 3.34 53.12 -1.51
CA ARG A 183 2.38 52.85 -2.59
C ARG A 183 3.08 52.28 -3.81
N GLU A 184 4.15 52.93 -4.25
CA GLU A 184 4.95 52.50 -5.40
C GLU A 184 5.55 51.10 -5.18
N LYS A 185 6.08 50.83 -3.98
CA LYS A 185 6.54 49.49 -3.62
C LYS A 185 5.43 48.44 -3.65
N ASN A 186 4.23 48.78 -3.19
CA ASN A 186 3.09 47.87 -3.27
C ASN A 186 2.64 47.60 -4.71
N GLU A 187 2.66 48.61 -5.57
CA GLU A 187 2.35 48.49 -7.00
C GLU A 187 3.40 47.62 -7.71
N GLN A 188 4.70 47.83 -7.45
CA GLN A 188 5.77 46.97 -7.98
C GLN A 188 5.59 45.50 -7.55
N VAL A 189 5.22 45.24 -6.29
CA VAL A 189 4.98 43.88 -5.81
C VAL A 189 3.70 43.28 -6.44
N GLN A 190 2.66 44.07 -6.70
CA GLN A 190 1.49 43.61 -7.46
C GLN A 190 1.84 43.23 -8.89
N GLU A 191 2.62 44.07 -9.56
CA GLU A 191 3.00 43.85 -10.94
C GLU A 191 3.87 42.59 -11.07
N MET A 192 4.88 42.41 -10.19
CA MET A 192 5.70 41.19 -10.18
C MET A 192 4.86 39.92 -9.95
N GLN A 193 3.90 39.96 -9.03
CA GLN A 193 3.02 38.81 -8.78
C GLN A 193 2.11 38.48 -9.98
N LYS A 194 1.63 39.51 -10.68
CA LYS A 194 0.82 39.31 -11.88
C LYS A 194 1.66 38.68 -12.99
N GLN A 195 2.89 39.16 -13.19
CA GLN A 195 3.82 38.59 -14.16
C GLN A 195 4.20 37.15 -13.83
N GLU A 196 4.40 36.81 -12.56
CA GLU A 196 4.68 35.44 -12.13
C GLU A 196 3.50 34.48 -12.41
N LEU A 197 2.27 34.91 -12.14
CA LEU A 197 1.06 34.14 -12.47
C LEU A 197 0.88 33.95 -13.99
N GLU A 198 1.14 35.00 -14.77
CA GLU A 198 1.09 34.95 -16.23
C GLU A 198 2.11 33.94 -16.78
N LEU A 199 3.34 33.98 -16.27
CA LEU A 199 4.41 33.06 -16.65
C LEU A 199 4.06 31.62 -16.31
N LYS A 200 3.48 31.38 -15.12
CA LYS A 200 3.06 30.05 -14.70
C LYS A 200 1.92 29.50 -15.56
N ARG A 201 0.99 30.36 -15.98
CA ARG A 201 -0.08 30.00 -16.91
C ARG A 201 0.48 29.62 -18.29
N GLN A 202 1.45 30.39 -18.80
CA GLN A 202 2.12 30.08 -20.07
C GLN A 202 2.88 28.74 -20.01
N GLN A 203 3.58 28.46 -18.90
CA GLN A 203 4.26 27.18 -18.72
C GLN A 203 3.28 26.00 -18.75
N LEU A 204 2.12 26.12 -18.08
CA LEU A 204 1.08 25.10 -18.10
C LEU A 204 0.52 24.87 -19.51
N GLU A 205 0.30 25.94 -20.28
CA GLU A 205 -0.18 25.83 -21.66
C GLU A 205 0.85 25.15 -22.58
N VAL A 206 2.13 25.48 -22.42
CA VAL A 206 3.22 24.82 -23.17
C VAL A 206 3.30 23.33 -22.81
N GLU A 207 3.15 22.97 -21.53
CA GLU A 207 3.13 21.57 -21.09
C GLU A 207 1.93 20.81 -21.67
N SER A 208 0.73 21.42 -21.65
CA SER A 208 -0.49 20.85 -22.25
C SER A 208 -0.30 20.62 -23.75
N ARG A 209 0.22 21.62 -24.48
CA ARG A 209 0.52 21.46 -25.92
C ARG A 209 1.54 20.36 -26.18
N LYS A 210 2.56 20.19 -25.34
CA LYS A 210 3.51 19.09 -25.47
C LYS A 210 2.83 17.74 -25.26
N GLN A 211 1.93 17.62 -24.28
CA GLN A 211 1.16 16.39 -24.03
C GLN A 211 0.21 16.08 -25.19
N GLU A 212 -0.50 17.08 -25.71
CA GLU A 212 -1.37 16.95 -26.89
C GLU A 212 -0.57 16.50 -28.12
N ASN A 213 0.55 17.16 -28.41
CA ASN A 213 1.43 16.79 -29.52
C ASN A 213 1.96 15.35 -29.37
N PHE A 214 2.34 14.95 -28.15
CA PHE A 214 2.79 13.58 -27.88
C PHE A 214 1.68 12.55 -28.10
N MET A 215 0.47 12.82 -27.60
CA MET A 215 -0.69 11.95 -27.80
C MET A 215 -1.04 11.82 -29.29
N GLN A 216 -0.98 12.93 -30.04
CA GLN A 216 -1.24 12.92 -31.47
C GLN A 216 -0.19 12.13 -32.25
N MET A 217 1.09 12.22 -31.86
CA MET A 217 2.16 11.40 -32.42
C MET A 217 1.93 9.90 -32.16
N MET A 218 1.52 9.53 -30.95
CA MET A 218 1.21 8.14 -30.59
C MET A 218 0.04 7.60 -31.42
N LEU A 219 -1.03 8.38 -31.58
CA LEU A 219 -2.19 7.99 -32.39
C LEU A 219 -1.81 7.79 -33.87
N ASN A 220 -0.98 8.67 -34.41
CA ASN A 220 -0.51 8.55 -35.79
C ASN A 220 0.36 7.30 -35.99
N GLN A 221 1.23 6.98 -35.02
CA GLN A 221 2.03 5.75 -35.02
C GLN A 221 1.15 4.50 -34.97
N GLN A 222 0.12 4.48 -34.13
CA GLN A 222 -0.82 3.37 -34.04
C GLN A 222 -1.61 3.18 -35.36
N GLN A 223 -2.07 4.27 -35.98
CA GLN A 223 -2.72 4.20 -37.29
C GLN A 223 -1.78 3.66 -38.38
N GLN A 224 -0.50 4.06 -38.38
CA GLN A 224 0.47 3.53 -39.33
C GLN A 224 0.65 2.01 -39.18
N GLN A 225 0.76 1.50 -37.96
CA GLN A 225 0.85 0.06 -37.72
C GLN A 225 -0.41 -0.69 -38.18
N GLN A 226 -1.60 -0.13 -37.93
CA GLN A 226 -2.86 -0.73 -38.41
C GLN A 226 -2.94 -0.73 -39.94
N ARG A 227 -2.53 0.35 -40.61
CA ARG A 227 -2.49 0.39 -42.09
C ARG A 227 -1.53 -0.66 -42.63
N GLN A 228 -0.31 -0.77 -42.08
CA GLN A 228 0.64 -1.80 -42.51
C GLN A 228 0.08 -3.22 -42.34
N MET A 229 -0.65 -3.49 -41.25
CA MET A 229 -1.30 -4.78 -41.03
C MET A 229 -2.43 -5.04 -42.04
N GLN A 230 -3.27 -4.03 -42.32
CA GLN A 230 -4.32 -4.13 -43.33
C GLN A 230 -3.75 -4.33 -44.73
N ASP A 231 -2.69 -3.59 -45.10
CA ASP A 231 -2.02 -3.71 -46.38
C ASP A 231 -1.40 -5.11 -46.55
N PHE A 232 -0.77 -5.65 -45.50
CA PHE A 232 -0.26 -7.02 -45.51
C PHE A 232 -1.36 -8.07 -45.68
N GLN A 233 -2.48 -7.92 -44.97
CA GLN A 233 -3.63 -8.81 -45.10
C GLN A 233 -4.26 -8.73 -46.49
N ALA A 234 -4.37 -7.53 -47.07
CA ALA A 234 -4.86 -7.32 -48.42
C ALA A 234 -3.93 -7.99 -49.44
N MET A 235 -2.61 -7.81 -49.33
CA MET A 235 -1.62 -8.45 -50.21
C MET A 235 -1.72 -9.98 -50.15
N MET A 236 -1.81 -10.56 -48.96
CA MET A 236 -1.99 -12.01 -48.78
C MET A 236 -3.28 -12.51 -49.45
N SER A 237 -4.39 -11.80 -49.27
CA SER A 237 -5.67 -12.20 -49.88
C SER A 237 -5.64 -12.14 -51.40
N VAL A 238 -4.98 -11.14 -51.99
CA VAL A 238 -4.77 -11.04 -53.44
C VAL A 238 -3.91 -12.21 -53.93
N GLN A 239 -2.84 -12.57 -53.22
CA GLN A 239 -1.97 -13.70 -53.59
C GLN A 239 -2.74 -15.02 -53.54
N THR A 240 -3.51 -15.28 -52.49
CA THR A 240 -4.34 -16.50 -52.38
C THR A 240 -5.40 -16.54 -53.48
N LYS A 241 -6.02 -15.39 -53.80
CA LYS A 241 -6.99 -15.31 -54.89
C LYS A 241 -6.34 -15.60 -56.25
N GLN A 242 -5.17 -15.05 -56.54
CA GLN A 242 -4.43 -15.36 -57.77
C GLN A 242 -4.05 -16.84 -57.87
N GLN A 243 -3.61 -17.45 -56.77
CA GLN A 243 -3.32 -18.90 -56.74
C GLN A 243 -4.58 -19.73 -57.01
N ASN A 244 -5.71 -19.36 -56.42
CA ASN A 244 -7.00 -20.03 -56.65
C ASN A 244 -7.49 -19.86 -58.08
N ASP A 245 -7.40 -18.64 -58.66
CA ASP A 245 -7.79 -18.37 -60.05
C ASP A 245 -6.92 -19.16 -61.04
N LEU A 246 -5.61 -19.27 -60.79
CA LEU A 246 -4.70 -20.13 -61.57
C LEU A 246 -5.08 -21.61 -61.46
N MET A 247 -5.43 -22.10 -60.27
CA MET A 247 -5.87 -23.47 -60.07
C MET A 247 -7.17 -23.77 -60.83
N ILE A 248 -8.15 -22.85 -60.76
CA ILE A 248 -9.41 -22.97 -61.51
C ILE A 248 -9.13 -23.00 -63.02
N ALA A 249 -8.29 -22.10 -63.54
CA ALA A 249 -7.93 -22.07 -64.95
C ALA A 249 -7.24 -23.36 -65.43
N LEU A 250 -6.42 -24.00 -64.59
CA LEU A 250 -5.80 -25.30 -64.89
C LEU A 250 -6.83 -26.44 -64.91
N VAL A 251 -7.77 -26.45 -63.96
CA VAL A 251 -8.86 -27.44 -63.91
C VAL A 251 -9.78 -27.29 -65.11
N SER A 252 -10.18 -26.08 -65.49
CA SER A 252 -10.98 -25.82 -66.69
C SER A 252 -10.29 -26.32 -67.97
N LYS A 253 -8.98 -26.08 -68.13
CA LYS A 253 -8.20 -26.60 -69.27
C LYS A 253 -8.08 -28.13 -69.29
N LEU A 254 -8.13 -28.79 -68.14
CA LEU A 254 -8.13 -30.26 -68.05
C LEU A 254 -9.50 -30.84 -68.40
N ILE A 255 -10.58 -30.13 -68.09
CA ILE A 255 -11.95 -30.52 -68.44
C ILE A 255 -12.20 -30.33 -69.94
N GLU A 256 -11.70 -29.25 -70.55
CA GLU A 256 -11.82 -28.99 -72.00
C GLU A 256 -10.99 -29.92 -72.90
N LYS A 257 -10.07 -30.72 -72.34
CA LYS A 257 -9.22 -31.68 -73.07
C LYS A 257 -9.74 -33.12 -73.07
N LYS A 258 -10.92 -33.38 -72.48
CA LYS A 258 -11.65 -34.65 -72.59
C LYS A 258 -12.85 -34.49 -73.51
#